data_AF-A0A7X7PP51-F1
#
_entry.id   AF-A0A7X7PP51-F1
#
_cell.length_a   1.000
_cell.length_b   1.000
_cell.length_c   1.000
_cell.angle_alpha   90.00
_cell.angle_beta   90.00
_cell.angle_gamma   90.00
#
_symmetry.space_group_name_H-M   'P 1'
#
loop_
_entity.id
_entity.type
_entity.pdbx_description
1 polymer ?
#
loop_
_entity_poly.entity_id
_entity_poly.type
_entity_poly.pdbx_seq_one_letter_code
_entity_poly.pdbx_strand_id
1 'polypeptide(L)'
;RDMLSAAILGVVCTAFAYWVFVAGVGLIRVQHSSILGYLEPVTAPLYALVLLGERPAVWTLGGGVLILLAGVLVVMFGKAEEEMHP
;
A
#
# COMPACT_ATOMS: atom_id res chain seq x y z
N ARG A 1 8.50 8.28 29.07
CA ARG A 1 7.92 7.13 28.36
C ARG A 1 7.34 7.57 27.01
N ASP A 2 6.61 8.69 26.98
CA ASP A 2 6.00 9.22 25.75
C ASP A 2 7.01 9.75 24.72
N MET A 3 8.15 10.28 25.17
CA MET A 3 9.27 10.65 24.28
C MET A 3 9.85 9.46 23.52
N LEU A 4 9.86 8.26 24.12
CA LEU A 4 10.34 7.05 23.46
C LEU A 4 9.34 6.58 22.39
N SER A 5 8.03 6.60 22.71
CA SER A 5 6.97 6.30 21.74
C SER A 5 7.00 7.28 20.57
N ALA A 6 7.13 8.58 20.84
CA ALA A 6 7.21 9.62 19.81
C ALA A 6 8.46 9.46 18.93
N ALA A 7 9.61 9.13 19.53
CA ALA A 7 10.83 8.87 18.77
C ALA A 7 10.68 7.61 17.89
N ILE A 8 10.10 6.52 18.41
CA ILE A 8 9.87 5.31 17.62
C ILE A 8 8.91 5.59 16.46
N LEU A 9 7.81 6.31 16.71
CA LEU A 9 6.84 6.63 15.67
C LEU A 9 7.46 7.52 14.58
N GLY A 10 8.17 8.58 14.97
CA GLY A 10 8.78 9.51 14.03
C GLY A 10 9.94 8.91 13.23
N VAL A 11 10.80 8.11 13.87
CA VAL A 11 12.00 7.55 13.24
C VAL A 11 11.68 6.28 12.47
N VAL A 12 10.96 5.34 13.08
CA VAL A 12 10.72 4.01 12.49
C VAL A 12 9.49 4.02 11.59
N CYS A 13 8.33 4.47 12.09
CA CYS A 13 7.11 4.46 11.29
C CYS A 13 7.11 5.53 10.18
N THR A 14 7.69 6.70 10.42
CA THR A 14 7.66 7.79 9.44
C THR A 14 8.95 7.86 8.62
N ALA A 15 10.09 8.21 9.24
CA ALA A 15 11.32 8.50 8.48
C ALA A 15 11.86 7.27 7.75
N PHE A 16 11.95 6.12 8.41
CA PHE A 16 12.45 4.89 7.81
C PHE A 16 11.49 4.32 6.76
N ALA A 17 10.19 4.23 7.05
CA ALA A 17 9.21 3.74 6.08
C ALA A 17 9.16 4.63 4.84
N TYR A 18 9.18 5.97 5.01
CA TYR A 18 9.18 6.91 3.89
C TYR A 18 10.47 6.84 3.08
N TRP A 19 11.62 6.66 3.73
CA TRP A 19 12.88 6.47 3.02
C TRP A 19 12.89 5.19 2.18
N VAL A 20 12.44 4.06 2.76
CA VAL A 20 12.28 2.80 2.02
C VAL A 20 11.26 2.94 0.89
N PHE A 21 10.17 3.67 1.11
CA PHE A 21 9.16 3.93 0.08
C PHE A 21 9.75 4.75 -1.07
N VAL A 22 10.40 5.89 -0.81
CA VAL A 22 10.98 6.74 -1.85
C VAL A 22 12.13 6.03 -2.57
N ALA A 23 13.00 5.33 -1.84
CA ALA A 23 14.05 4.51 -2.43
C ALA A 23 13.48 3.37 -3.29
N GLY A 24 12.42 2.72 -2.80
CA GLY A 24 11.70 1.68 -3.52
C GLY A 24 11.05 2.21 -4.79
N VAL A 25 10.26 3.28 -4.72
CA VAL A 25 9.63 3.94 -5.87
C VAL A 25 10.65 4.42 -6.92
N GLY A 26 11.88 4.76 -6.50
CA GLY A 26 12.98 5.04 -7.43
C GLY A 26 13.56 3.82 -8.14
N LEU A 27 13.36 2.61 -7.61
CA LEU A 27 13.87 1.33 -8.13
C LEU A 27 12.83 0.56 -8.97
N ILE A 28 11.53 0.87 -8.86
CA ILE A 28 10.42 0.23 -9.60
C ILE A 28 9.74 1.25 -10.53
N ARG A 29 9.35 0.84 -11.75
CA ARG A 29 8.66 1.75 -12.70
C ARG A 29 7.39 2.35 -12.08
N VAL A 30 7.12 3.61 -12.41
CA VAL A 30 6.02 4.46 -11.86
C VAL A 30 4.68 3.72 -11.74
N GLN A 31 4.34 2.85 -12.70
CA GLN A 31 3.09 2.07 -12.68
C GLN A 31 2.96 1.11 -11.49
N HIS A 32 4.05 0.50 -11.02
CA HIS A 32 4.04 -0.35 -9.82
C HIS A 32 3.95 0.48 -8.53
N SER A 33 4.47 1.71 -8.52
CA SER A 33 4.33 2.60 -7.36
C SER A 33 2.86 2.96 -7.08
N SER A 34 2.06 3.14 -8.14
CA SER A 34 0.63 3.41 -8.02
C SER A 34 -0.13 2.23 -7.39
N ILE A 35 0.27 0.99 -7.71
CA ILE A 35 -0.29 -0.23 -7.12
C ILE A 35 0.05 -0.32 -5.62
N LEU A 36 1.28 0.04 -5.23
CA LEU A 36 1.65 0.13 -3.82
C LEU A 36 0.81 1.17 -3.06
N GLY A 37 0.48 2.29 -3.69
CA GLY A 37 -0.44 3.28 -3.12
C GLY A 37 -1.86 2.74 -2.89
N TYR A 38 -2.32 1.81 -3.74
CA TYR A 38 -3.62 1.14 -3.55
C TYR A 38 -3.63 0.10 -2.43
N LEU A 39 -2.47 -0.37 -1.96
CA LEU A 39 -2.42 -1.24 -0.77
C LEU A 39 -2.80 -0.50 0.51
N GLU A 40 -2.59 0.81 0.57
CA GLU A 40 -2.93 1.64 1.74
C GLU A 40 -4.45 1.61 2.06
N PRO A 41 -5.38 1.92 1.12
CA PRO A 41 -6.81 1.81 1.38
C PRO A 41 -7.30 0.36 1.55
N VAL A 42 -6.59 -0.65 1.05
CA VAL A 42 -6.95 -2.07 1.26
C VAL A 42 -6.51 -2.57 2.64
N THR A 43 -5.37 -2.11 3.13
CA THR A 43 -4.83 -2.54 4.43
C THR A 43 -5.47 -1.80 5.59
N ALA A 44 -6.01 -0.60 5.40
CA ALA A 44 -6.70 0.15 6.45
C ALA A 44 -7.87 -0.63 7.11
N PRO A 45 -8.81 -1.26 6.36
CA PRO A 45 -9.84 -2.13 6.93
C PRO A 45 -9.28 -3.37 7.65
N LEU A 46 -8.17 -3.94 7.15
CA LEU A 46 -7.51 -5.08 7.80
C LEU A 46 -6.90 -4.68 9.14
N TYR A 47 -6.23 -3.53 9.20
CA TYR A 47 -5.71 -2.98 10.44
C TYR A 47 -6.83 -2.60 11.43
N ALA A 48 -7.95 -2.03 10.96
CA ALA A 48 -9.11 -1.75 11.80
C ALA A 48 -9.70 -3.04 12.41
N LEU A 49 -9.80 -4.12 11.63
CA LEU A 49 -10.27 -5.41 12.12
C LEU A 49 -9.30 -6.02 13.16
N VAL A 50 -8.00 -5.99 12.89
CA VAL A 50 -6.98 -6.63 13.75
C VAL A 50 -6.67 -5.83 15.02
N LEU A 51 -6.56 -4.50 14.92
CA LEU A 51 -6.13 -3.63 16.03
C LEU A 51 -7.30 -3.09 16.85
N LEU A 52 -8.42 -2.75 16.21
CA LEU A 52 -9.60 -2.18 16.89
C LEU A 52 -10.70 -3.23 17.13
N GLY A 53 -10.66 -4.38 16.44
CA GLY A 53 -11.70 -5.41 16.55
C GLY A 53 -13.01 -5.03 15.88
N GLU A 54 -13.02 -3.95 15.09
CA GLU A 54 -14.21 -3.50 14.37
C GLU A 54 -14.48 -4.39 13.16
N ARG A 55 -15.74 -4.78 12.97
CA ARG A 55 -16.15 -5.57 11.81
C ARG A 55 -16.30 -4.63 10.61
N PRO A 56 -15.47 -4.76 9.55
CA PRO A 56 -15.61 -3.94 8.36
C PRO A 56 -16.99 -4.10 7.76
N ALA A 57 -17.61 -2.99 7.36
CA ALA A 57 -18.90 -3.03 6.69
C ALA A 57 -18.80 -3.83 5.38
N VAL A 58 -19.90 -4.42 4.94
CA VAL A 58 -19.97 -5.17 3.67
C VAL A 58 -19.51 -4.30 2.49
N TRP A 59 -19.81 -2.99 2.53
CA TRP A 59 -19.34 -2.01 1.56
C TRP A 59 -17.81 -1.80 1.59
N THR A 60 -17.19 -1.84 2.78
CA THR A 60 -15.73 -1.76 2.93
C THR A 60 -15.04 -2.97 2.30
N LEU A 61 -15.61 -4.16 2.50
CA LEU A 61 -15.14 -5.38 1.84
C LEU A 61 -15.29 -5.30 0.32
N GLY A 62 -16.44 -4.81 -0.17
CA GLY A 62 -16.67 -4.62 -1.60
C GLY A 62 -15.68 -3.64 -2.23
N GLY A 63 -15.41 -2.51 -1.56
CA GLY A 63 -14.39 -1.55 -1.98
C GLY A 63 -12.98 -2.16 -1.98
N GLY A 64 -12.61 -2.91 -0.93
CA GLY A 64 -11.33 -3.60 -0.85
C GLY A 64 -11.10 -4.61 -1.98
N VAL A 65 -12.13 -5.38 -2.33
CA VAL A 65 -12.09 -6.31 -3.48
C VAL A 65 -11.88 -5.54 -4.79
N LEU A 66 -12.57 -4.42 -5.00
CA LEU A 66 -12.44 -3.62 -6.21
C LEU A 66 -11.03 -3.04 -6.37
N ILE A 67 -10.43 -2.57 -5.27
CA ILE A 67 -9.06 -2.05 -5.28
C ILE A 67 -8.05 -3.17 -5.57
N LEU A 68 -8.22 -4.36 -4.98
CA LEU A 68 -7.38 -5.52 -5.28
C LEU A 68 -7.48 -5.94 -6.76
N LEU A 69 -8.69 -5.98 -7.33
CA LEU A 69 -8.90 -6.28 -8.74
C LEU A 69 -8.22 -5.27 -9.65
N ALA A 70 -8.34 -3.98 -9.36
CA ALA A 70 -7.65 -2.92 -10.11
C ALA A 70 -6.13 -3.09 -10.03
N GLY A 71 -5.58 -3.36 -8.84
CA GLY A 71 -4.15 -3.62 -8.64
C GLY A 71 -3.66 -4.80 -9.47
N VAL A 72 -4.36 -5.94 -9.44
CA VAL A 72 -4.03 -7.14 -10.24
C VAL A 72 -4.10 -6.85 -11.74
N LEU A 73 -5.12 -6.11 -12.19
CA LEU A 73 -5.28 -5.74 -13.60
C LEU A 73 -4.10 -4.88 -14.08
N VAL A 74 -3.67 -3.90 -13.28
CA VAL A 74 -2.51 -3.05 -13.60
C VAL A 74 -1.21 -3.88 -13.61
N VAL A 75 -1.02 -4.83 -12.69
CA VAL A 75 0.16 -5.73 -12.72
C VAL A 75 0.18 -6.59 -13.98
N MET A 76 -0.98 -7.13 -14.37
CA MET A 76 -1.14 -7.96 -15.56
C MET A 76 -0.91 -7.18 -16.86
N PHE A 77 -1.52 -5.99 -16.99
CA PHE A 77 -1.40 -5.16 -18.20
C PHE A 77 -0.10 -4.35 -18.24
N GLY A 78 0.51 -4.05 -17.10
CA GLY A 78 1.85 -3.43 -17.04
C GLY A 78 2.94 -4.33 -17.64
N LYS A 79 2.75 -5.66 -17.66
CA LYS A 79 3.61 -6.58 -18.41
C LYS A 79 3.43 -6.49 -19.94
N ALA A 80 2.30 -5.99 -20.44
CA ALA A 80 2.01 -5.94 -21.87
C ALA A 80 2.73 -4.80 -22.61
N GLU A 81 3.11 -3.72 -21.91
CA GLU A 81 3.97 -2.67 -22.48
C GLU A 81 5.44 -3.10 -22.64
N GLU A 82 5.85 -4.20 -21.98
CA GLU A 82 7.23 -4.68 -21.96
C GLU A 82 7.61 -5.53 -23.20
N GLU A 83 6.62 -6.03 -23.95
CA GLU A 83 6.84 -6.82 -25.18
C GLU A 83 6.92 -5.98 -26.47
N MET A 84 6.63 -4.67 -26.41
CA MET A 84 6.56 -3.81 -27.62
C MET A 84 7.74 -2.86 -27.87
N HIS A 85 8.78 -2.86 -27.02
CA HIS A 85 10.03 -2.14 -27.32
C HIS A 85 11.25 -3.08 -27.25
N PRO A 86 11.69 -3.64 -28.40
CA PRO A 86 12.98 -4.32 -28.52
C PRO A 86 14.17 -3.37 -28.45
#